data_AF-A0A1X1IXM9-F1
#
_entry.id   AF-A0A1X1IXM9-F1
#
_cell.length_a   1.000
_cell.length_b   1.000
_cell.length_c   1.000
_cell.angle_alpha   90.00
_cell.angle_beta   90.00
_cell.angle_gamma   90.00
#
_symmetry.space_group_name_H-M   'P 1'
#
loop_
_entity.id
_entity.type
_entity.pdbx_description
1 polymer ?
#
loop_
_entity_poly.entity_id
_entity_poly.type
_entity_poly.pdbx_seq_one_letter_code
_entity_poly.pdbx_strand_id
1 'polypeptide(L)'
;MRLDKYLKVSRIVKRRTVAKEVADKGRIKVNGILAKSSTDLKVDDQVEIRFGNKLLLVKVLEMKDSTKKEDAAGMYEILSETRVEENV
;
A
#
# COMPACT_ATOMS: atom_id res chain seq x y z
N MET A 1 -9.07 -8.21 -1.53
CA MET A 1 -9.21 -7.46 -0.24
C MET A 1 -9.18 -5.97 -0.54
N ARG A 2 -9.95 -5.12 0.15
CA ARG A 2 -9.87 -3.66 -0.02
C ARG A 2 -8.46 -3.12 0.23
N LEU A 3 -8.02 -2.18 -0.60
CA LEU A 3 -6.71 -1.49 -0.51
C LEU A 3 -6.45 -0.95 0.90
N ASP A 4 -7.41 -0.21 1.47
CA ASP A 4 -7.25 0.38 2.81
C ASP A 4 -7.00 -0.67 3.91
N LYS A 5 -7.70 -1.80 3.83
CA LYS A 5 -7.58 -2.93 4.75
C LYS A 5 -6.25 -3.65 4.54
N TYR A 6 -5.89 -3.91 3.29
CA TYR A 6 -4.63 -4.58 2.96
C TYR A 6 -3.42 -3.78 3.46
N LEU A 7 -3.37 -2.48 3.22
CA LEU A 7 -2.26 -1.62 3.68
C LEU A 7 -2.15 -1.59 5.21
N LYS A 8 -3.27 -1.73 5.92
CA LYS A 8 -3.29 -1.82 7.39
C LYS A 8 -2.81 -3.17 7.90
N VAL A 9 -3.23 -4.27 7.27
CA VAL A 9 -2.89 -5.64 7.69
C VAL A 9 -1.43 -5.97 7.37
N SER A 10 -0.96 -5.61 6.17
CA SER A 10 0.46 -5.69 5.76
C SER A 10 1.39 -4.75 6.52
N ARG A 11 0.85 -3.89 7.40
CA ARG A 11 1.59 -2.91 8.21
C ARG A 11 2.37 -1.86 7.40
N ILE A 12 2.08 -1.71 6.11
CA ILE A 12 2.58 -0.60 5.29
C ILE A 12 2.10 0.74 5.86
N VAL A 13 0.85 0.79 6.33
CA VAL A 13 0.35 1.90 7.15
C VAL A 13 -0.04 1.43 8.54
N LYS A 14 0.20 2.27 9.55
CA LYS A 14 -0.20 1.97 10.92
C LYS A 14 -1.70 2.11 11.16
N ARG A 15 -2.41 2.96 10.41
CA ARG A 15 -3.84 3.27 10.60
C ARG A 15 -4.58 3.16 9.27
N ARG A 16 -5.75 2.52 9.28
CA ARG A 16 -6.61 2.36 8.09
C ARG A 16 -7.14 3.70 7.58
N THR A 17 -7.41 4.64 8.48
CA THR A 17 -7.82 6.01 8.14
C THR A 17 -6.76 6.74 7.32
N VAL A 18 -5.48 6.55 7.63
CA VAL A 18 -4.36 7.14 6.88
C VAL A 18 -4.29 6.56 5.46
N ALA A 19 -4.45 5.24 5.29
CA ALA A 19 -4.53 4.66 3.95
C ALA A 19 -5.69 5.25 3.14
N LYS A 20 -6.85 5.48 3.78
CA LYS A 20 -7.99 6.14 3.13
C LYS A 20 -7.63 7.55 2.66
N GLU A 21 -7.10 8.39 3.55
CA GLU A 21 -6.72 9.77 3.21
C GLU A 21 -5.66 9.84 2.10
N VAL A 22 -4.68 8.93 2.10
CA VAL A 22 -3.62 8.88 1.08
C VAL A 22 -4.20 8.45 -0.27
N ALA A 23 -5.09 7.45 -0.29
CA ALA A 23 -5.80 7.04 -1.50
C ALA A 23 -6.72 8.16 -2.05
N ASP A 24 -7.48 8.82 -1.17
CA ASP A 24 -8.39 9.91 -1.54
C ASP A 24 -7.63 11.14 -2.09
N LYS A 25 -6.38 11.35 -1.66
CA LYS A 25 -5.45 12.36 -2.21
C LYS A 25 -4.78 11.93 -3.53
N GLY A 26 -5.15 10.79 -4.11
CA GLY A 26 -4.58 10.30 -5.37
C GLY A 26 -3.11 9.88 -5.27
N ARG A 27 -2.63 9.52 -4.08
CA ARG A 27 -1.24 9.13 -3.84
C ARG A 27 -1.00 7.62 -3.92
N ILE A 28 -2.02 6.84 -4.25
CA ILE A 28 -1.92 5.39 -4.39
C ILE A 28 -2.35 4.98 -5.80
N LYS A 29 -1.52 4.17 -6.46
CA LYS A 29 -1.87 3.52 -7.72
C LYS A 29 -1.80 2.01 -7.57
N VAL A 30 -2.70 1.33 -8.26
CA VAL A 30 -2.69 -0.13 -8.40
C VAL A 30 -2.52 -0.42 -9.89
N ASN A 31 -1.48 -1.16 -10.25
CA ASN A 31 -1.12 -1.48 -11.63
C ASN A 31 -1.03 -0.22 -12.53
N GLY A 32 -0.49 0.87 -11.98
CA GLY A 32 -0.35 2.16 -12.68
C GLY A 32 -1.61 3.04 -12.71
N ILE A 33 -2.76 2.55 -12.22
CA ILE A 33 -4.04 3.29 -12.22
C ILE A 33 -4.31 3.86 -10.83
N LEU A 34 -4.76 5.11 -10.74
CA LEU A 34 -5.17 5.72 -9.47
C LEU A 34 -6.25 4.88 -8.78
N ALA A 35 -5.98 4.48 -7.54
CA ALA A 35 -6.85 3.60 -6.78
C ALA A 35 -7.51 4.34 -5.62
N LYS A 36 -8.81 4.07 -5.42
CA LYS A 36 -9.55 4.54 -4.25
C LYS A 36 -9.31 3.59 -3.09
N SER A 37 -9.58 4.06 -1.87
CA SER A 37 -9.51 3.24 -0.66
C SER A 37 -10.35 1.95 -0.72
N SER A 38 -11.43 1.97 -1.52
CA SER A 38 -12.32 0.85 -1.77
C SER A 38 -11.89 -0.09 -2.89
N THR A 39 -10.80 0.19 -3.60
CA THR A 39 -10.31 -0.69 -4.67
C THR A 39 -9.98 -2.06 -4.11
N ASP A 40 -10.47 -3.12 -4.75
CA ASP A 40 -10.12 -4.49 -4.41
C ASP A 40 -8.79 -4.88 -5.03
N LEU A 41 -7.86 -5.34 -4.19
CA LEU A 41 -6.58 -5.90 -4.60
C LEU A 41 -6.70 -7.40 -4.86
N LYS A 42 -5.84 -7.88 -5.75
CA LYS A 42 -5.54 -9.28 -6.09
C LYS A 42 -4.07 -9.60 -5.81
N VAL A 43 -3.77 -10.89 -5.70
CA VAL A 43 -2.38 -11.37 -5.66
C VAL A 43 -1.72 -11.01 -6.99
N ASP A 44 -0.43 -10.73 -6.95
CA ASP A 44 0.40 -10.20 -8.04
C ASP A 44 0.14 -8.73 -8.44
N ASP A 45 -0.82 -8.04 -7.84
CA ASP A 45 -1.01 -6.61 -8.07
C ASP A 45 0.21 -5.80 -7.60
N GLN A 46 0.53 -4.75 -8.36
CA GLN A 46 1.55 -3.77 -7.99
C GLN A 46 0.90 -2.54 -7.39
N VAL A 47 1.29 -2.19 -6.16
CA VAL A 47 0.78 -1.03 -5.43
C VAL A 47 1.90 0.00 -5.29
N GLU A 48 1.73 1.13 -5.97
CA GLU A 48 2.59 2.30 -5.83
C GLU A 48 1.99 3.24 -4.79
N ILE A 49 2.77 3.60 -3.77
CA ILE A 49 2.34 4.46 -2.67
C ILE A 49 3.32 5.62 -2.57
N ARG A 50 2.82 6.83 -2.81
CA ARG A 50 3.56 8.07 -2.61
C ARG A 50 3.38 8.55 -1.18
N PHE A 51 4.39 8.30 -0.35
CA PHE A 51 4.57 8.99 0.93
C PHE A 51 5.19 10.36 0.69
N GLY A 52 5.08 11.27 1.67
CA GLY A 52 5.59 12.65 1.52
C GLY A 52 7.11 12.74 1.33
N ASN A 53 7.86 11.71 1.75
CA ASN A 53 9.32 11.68 1.66
C ASN A 53 9.86 10.52 0.80
N LYS A 54 8.97 9.66 0.27
CA LYS A 54 9.37 8.49 -0.52
C LYS A 54 8.25 7.96 -1.39
N LEU A 55 8.62 7.37 -2.51
CA LEU A 55 7.78 6.53 -3.36
C LEU A 55 8.10 5.07 -3.06
N LEU A 56 7.10 4.30 -2.66
CA LEU A 56 7.22 2.88 -2.37
C LEU A 56 6.39 2.09 -3.39
N LEU A 57 7.03 1.19 -4.13
CA LEU A 57 6.37 0.24 -5.01
C LEU A 57 6.46 -1.16 -4.40
N VAL A 58 5.31 -1.77 -4.15
CA VAL A 58 5.22 -3.13 -3.62
C VAL A 58 4.43 -4.03 -4.55
N LYS A 59 4.75 -5.32 -4.56
CA LYS A 59 3.95 -6.37 -5.19
C LYS A 59 3.22 -7.16 -4.12
N VAL A 60 1.93 -7.42 -4.32
CA VAL A 60 1.13 -8.24 -3.42
C VAL A 60 1.47 -9.72 -3.65
N LEU A 61 2.00 -10.40 -2.64
CA LEU A 61 2.31 -11.82 -2.68
C LEU A 61 1.20 -12.67 -2.05
N GLU A 62 0.64 -12.19 -0.94
CA GLU A 62 -0.35 -12.95 -0.19
C GLU A 62 -1.36 -12.02 0.48
N MET A 63 -2.60 -12.48 0.64
CA MET A 63 -3.64 -11.80 1.40
C MET A 63 -4.12 -12.65 2.55
N LYS A 64 -3.72 -12.26 3.75
CA LYS A 64 -4.22 -12.82 5.01
C LYS A 64 -5.09 -11.81 5.72
N ASP A 65 -6.11 -12.30 6.42
CA ASP A 65 -6.95 -11.49 7.30
C ASP A 65 -6.38 -11.35 8.73
N SER A 66 -5.27 -12.05 9.02
CA SER A 66 -4.59 -12.02 10.33
C SER A 66 -3.83 -10.72 10.56
N THR A 67 -3.92 -10.17 11.77
CA THR A 67 -3.22 -8.93 12.17
C THR A 67 -1.86 -9.16 12.86
N LYS A 68 -1.43 -10.43 12.94
CA LYS A 68 -0.15 -10.82 13.55
C LYS A 68 1.02 -10.25 12.75
N LYS A 69 2.11 -9.93 13.45
CA LYS A 69 3.31 -9.35 12.82
C LYS A 69 3.97 -10.35 11.85
N GLU A 70 3.99 -11.61 12.25
CA GLU A 70 4.59 -12.72 11.50
C GLU A 70 3.91 -12.90 10.14
N ASP A 71 2.59 -12.78 10.10
CA ASP A 71 1.81 -12.91 8.87
C ASP A 71 2.05 -11.76 7.89
N ALA A 72 2.39 -10.56 8.36
CA ALA A 72 2.61 -9.40 7.50
C ALA A 72 3.90 -9.48 6.67
N ALA A 73 4.92 -10.17 7.16
CA ALA A 73 6.24 -10.23 6.51
C ALA A 73 6.23 -10.93 5.15
N GLY A 74 5.24 -11.78 4.87
CA GLY A 74 5.08 -12.47 3.59
C GLY A 74 4.00 -11.90 2.67
N MET A 75 3.30 -10.84 3.07
CA MET A 75 2.14 -10.34 2.30
C MET A 75 2.55 -9.58 1.04
N TYR A 76 3.74 -8.97 1.04
CA TYR A 76 4.22 -8.16 -0.07
C TYR A 76 5.73 -8.25 -0.24
N GLU A 77 6.17 -7.92 -1.44
CA GLU A 77 7.57 -7.70 -1.78
C GLU A 77 7.78 -6.23 -2.13
N ILE A 78 8.89 -5.64 -1.70
CA ILE A 78 9.27 -4.29 -2.12
C ILE A 78 9.98 -4.39 -3.45
N LEU A 79 9.38 -3.85 -4.51
CA LEU A 79 9.99 -3.79 -5.83
C LEU A 79 10.92 -2.58 -5.98
N SER A 80 10.54 -1.44 -5.39
CA SER A 80 11.35 -0.21 -5.42
C SER A 80 10.99 0.69 -4.25
N GLU A 81 12.01 1.33 -3.68
CA GLU A 81 11.85 2.42 -2.72
C GLU A 81 12.75 3.59 -3.15
N THR A 82 12.14 4.71 -3.50
CA THR A 82 12.85 5.93 -3.90
C THR A 82 12.53 7.03 -2.90
N ARG A 83 13.55 7.60 -2.25
CA ARG A 83 13.36 8.79 -1.42
C ARG A 83 13.14 10.00 -2.33
N VAL A 84 12.13 10.78 -2.01
CA VAL A 84 11.79 11.99 -2.76
C VAL A 84 11.91 13.15 -1.78
N GLU A 85 12.81 14.08 -2.05
CA GLU A 85 12.83 15.37 -1.35
C GLU A 85 11.72 16.23 -1.97
N GLU A 86 10.57 16.34 -1.28
CA GLU A 86 9.63 17.42 -1.55
C GLU A 86 10.31 18.72 -1.09
N ASN A 87 10.97 19.41 -2.01
CA ASN A 87 11.35 20.81 -1.84
C ASN A 87 10.04 21.62 -1.77
N VAL A 88 9.55 21.84 -0.55
CA VAL A 88 8.45 22.76 -0.26
C VAL A 88 8.99 24.19 -0.23
#